data_AF-A0A254SKH0-F1
#
_entry.id   AF-A0A254SKH0-F1
#
_cell.length_a   1.000
_cell.length_b   1.000
_cell.length_c   1.000
_cell.angle_alpha   90.00
_cell.angle_beta   90.00
_cell.angle_gamma   90.00
#
_symmetry.space_group_name_H-M   'P 1'
#
loop_
_entity.id
_entity.type
_entity.pdbx_description
1 polymer ?
#
loop_
_entity_poly.entity_id
_entity_poly.type
_entity_poly.pdbx_seq_one_letter_code
_entity_poly.pdbx_strand_id
1 'polypeptide(L)'
;MTHYYGYRINTSQREFFKKELLEHKHLRQGWGYDPGQDLRNMTVNEGASRNRSMFKVKQGDILLVPSLCSPDTVAVVRATQDFATGYRFEIDPTLKDFGHIFPAEYVTEFRRHNSLVGKLKASLRTPMRFWGLDDFAEIIEQLIAAPRASLLEVKDYINRYEEVEESVFDAFAETFKRILYDKMYSQFSESEWEFVLVHGLRRLYPHYKVERVGGKIEKEHGADIIIKIPSPLTYDESYYIIAIQVKDYNNVVGYGPIDQVSKADSFDEWNNGQNMLLEKWVVLTGCKKQLNSNFERYAASKNVKIIWGDDLKELLYVIAMKSTV
;
A
#
# COMPACT_ATOMS: atom_id res chain seq x y z
N MET A 1 10.15 -23.47 -20.78
CA MET A 1 10.38 -22.33 -19.86
C MET A 1 10.40 -21.10 -20.71
N THR A 2 9.62 -20.07 -20.37
CA THR A 2 9.57 -18.81 -21.12
C THR A 2 10.80 -17.97 -20.76
N HIS A 3 11.49 -17.44 -21.76
CA HIS A 3 12.60 -16.51 -21.57
C HIS A 3 12.19 -15.08 -21.90
N TYR A 4 12.92 -14.13 -21.31
CA TYR A 4 12.64 -12.70 -21.41
C TYR A 4 13.85 -11.98 -21.98
N TYR A 5 13.60 -11.09 -22.94
CA TYR A 5 14.66 -10.37 -23.62
C TYR A 5 14.36 -8.89 -23.78
N GLY A 6 15.39 -8.06 -23.75
CA GLY A 6 15.32 -6.70 -24.26
C GLY A 6 15.61 -6.68 -25.76
N TYR A 7 14.87 -5.88 -26.51
CA TYR A 7 15.02 -5.72 -27.96
C TYR A 7 14.99 -4.24 -28.31
N ARG A 8 16.11 -3.71 -28.79
CA ARG A 8 16.22 -2.28 -29.13
C ARG A 8 16.03 -2.06 -30.62
N ILE A 9 15.23 -1.05 -30.96
CA ILE A 9 14.99 -0.60 -32.33
C ILE A 9 15.73 0.69 -32.64
N ASN A 10 15.77 1.08 -33.93
CA ASN A 10 16.17 2.42 -34.32
C ASN A 10 15.00 3.40 -34.07
N THR A 11 15.11 4.22 -33.02
CA THR A 11 14.03 5.11 -32.59
C THR A 11 13.77 6.30 -33.51
N SER A 12 14.59 6.54 -34.53
CA SER A 12 14.29 7.54 -35.56
C SER A 12 13.20 7.07 -36.53
N GLN A 13 12.96 5.75 -36.62
CA GLN A 13 11.99 5.13 -37.51
C GLN A 13 10.85 4.43 -36.72
N ARG A 14 10.45 5.01 -35.57
CA ARG A 14 9.44 4.41 -34.66
C ARG A 14 8.15 4.01 -35.34
N GLU A 15 7.57 4.89 -36.14
CA GLU A 15 6.29 4.62 -36.82
C GLU A 15 6.39 3.44 -37.78
N PHE A 16 7.52 3.28 -38.47
CA PHE A 16 7.78 2.12 -39.32
C PHE A 16 7.79 0.83 -38.50
N PHE A 17 8.57 0.75 -37.42
CA PHE A 17 8.60 -0.45 -36.58
C PHE A 17 7.27 -0.75 -35.90
N LYS A 18 6.54 0.30 -35.48
CA LYS A 18 5.23 0.17 -34.87
C LYS A 18 4.22 -0.41 -35.86
N LYS A 19 4.23 0.08 -37.11
CA LYS A 19 3.42 -0.45 -38.19
C LYS A 19 3.73 -1.92 -38.48
N GLU A 20 5.02 -2.24 -38.66
CA GLU A 20 5.48 -3.62 -38.88
C GLU A 20 5.03 -4.58 -37.77
N LEU A 21 5.07 -4.15 -36.51
CA LEU A 21 4.62 -4.99 -35.41
C LEU A 21 3.10 -5.14 -35.36
N LEU A 22 2.37 -4.02 -35.43
CA LEU A 22 0.92 -4.01 -35.19
C LEU A 22 0.13 -4.57 -36.38
N GLU A 23 0.56 -4.28 -37.61
CA GLU A 23 -0.14 -4.70 -38.83
C GLU A 23 0.41 -6.01 -39.39
N HIS A 24 1.73 -6.18 -39.36
CA HIS A 24 2.40 -7.32 -40.02
C HIS A 24 2.90 -8.38 -39.05
N LYS A 25 2.79 -8.17 -37.73
CA LYS A 25 3.27 -9.10 -36.69
C LYS A 25 4.76 -9.40 -36.84
N HIS A 26 5.55 -8.37 -37.14
CA HIS A 26 6.99 -8.46 -37.34
C HIS A 26 7.76 -7.48 -36.47
N LEU A 27 8.85 -7.96 -35.87
CA LEU A 27 9.92 -7.11 -35.37
C LEU A 27 11.01 -7.02 -36.42
N ARG A 28 11.33 -5.79 -36.83
CA ARG A 28 12.47 -5.52 -37.71
C ARG A 28 13.70 -5.05 -36.94
N GLN A 29 14.89 -5.28 -37.50
CA GLN A 29 16.17 -4.80 -36.99
C GLN A 29 17.04 -4.23 -38.11
N GLY A 30 17.80 -3.17 -37.82
CA GLY A 30 18.74 -2.55 -38.78
C GLY A 30 20.01 -3.37 -39.02
N TRP A 31 20.93 -2.81 -39.81
CA TRP A 31 22.11 -3.51 -40.36
C TRP A 31 21.73 -4.63 -41.32
N GLY A 32 20.63 -4.44 -42.04
CA GLY A 32 20.14 -5.33 -43.09
C GLY A 32 19.85 -4.52 -44.35
N TYR A 33 20.83 -3.77 -44.82
CA TYR A 33 20.77 -2.94 -46.03
C TYR A 33 21.48 -3.61 -47.23
N ASP A 34 22.23 -4.68 -46.99
CA ASP A 34 22.95 -5.45 -48.02
C ASP A 34 22.50 -6.93 -47.99
N PRO A 35 22.23 -7.59 -49.13
CA PRO A 35 21.87 -9.01 -49.19
C PRO A 35 22.87 -9.95 -48.49
N GLY A 36 24.16 -9.60 -48.48
CA GLY A 36 25.21 -10.34 -47.78
C GLY A 36 25.12 -10.27 -46.25
N GLN A 37 24.24 -9.45 -45.69
CA GLN A 37 23.98 -9.35 -44.25
C GLN A 37 22.94 -10.36 -43.76
N ASP A 38 22.35 -11.19 -44.63
CA ASP A 38 21.45 -12.28 -44.21
C ASP A 38 22.15 -13.18 -43.18
N LEU A 39 21.57 -13.31 -41.98
CA LEU A 39 22.17 -14.07 -40.88
C LEU A 39 22.29 -15.57 -41.18
N ARG A 40 21.50 -16.11 -42.12
CA ARG A 40 21.57 -17.51 -42.55
C ARG A 40 22.74 -17.78 -43.48
N ASN A 41 23.11 -16.80 -44.31
CA ASN A 41 24.19 -16.92 -45.29
C ASN A 41 25.02 -15.63 -45.36
N MET A 42 25.60 -15.26 -44.22
CA MET A 42 26.24 -13.96 -44.03
C MET A 42 27.61 -13.92 -44.72
N THR A 43 27.75 -13.07 -45.73
CA THR A 43 29.02 -12.77 -46.43
C THR A 43 29.56 -11.39 -46.08
N VAL A 44 28.70 -10.50 -45.55
CA VAL A 44 29.03 -9.15 -45.09
C VAL A 44 28.61 -9.02 -43.63
N ASN A 45 29.58 -8.77 -42.73
CA ASN A 45 29.28 -8.67 -41.31
C ASN A 45 28.81 -7.26 -40.94
N GLU A 46 29.64 -6.21 -41.08
CA GLU A 46 29.30 -4.80 -40.77
C GLU A 46 28.47 -4.56 -39.48
N GLY A 47 28.53 -5.48 -38.52
CA GLY A 47 27.73 -5.44 -37.30
C GLY A 47 26.39 -6.20 -37.36
N ALA A 48 25.96 -6.74 -38.51
CA ALA A 48 24.81 -7.64 -38.66
C ALA A 48 24.95 -8.90 -37.78
N SER A 49 26.17 -9.43 -37.60
CA SER A 49 26.41 -10.59 -36.72
C SER A 49 25.92 -10.40 -35.28
N ARG A 50 25.82 -9.16 -34.79
CA ARG A 50 25.29 -8.86 -33.45
C ARG A 50 23.81 -9.24 -33.31
N ASN A 51 23.08 -9.39 -34.41
CA ASN A 51 21.69 -9.83 -34.43
C ASN A 51 21.56 -11.36 -34.30
N ARG A 52 22.66 -12.15 -34.47
CA ARG A 52 22.62 -13.62 -34.35
C ARG A 52 22.18 -14.11 -32.97
N SER A 53 22.40 -13.34 -31.92
CA SER A 53 21.96 -13.68 -30.56
C SER A 53 20.43 -13.83 -30.46
N MET A 54 19.68 -13.20 -31.36
CA MET A 54 18.21 -13.29 -31.42
C MET A 54 17.72 -14.68 -31.86
N PHE A 55 18.54 -15.52 -32.49
CA PHE A 55 18.16 -16.91 -32.82
C PHE A 55 17.96 -17.80 -31.59
N LYS A 56 18.33 -17.32 -30.39
CA LYS A 56 18.03 -17.98 -29.13
C LYS A 56 16.55 -17.94 -28.77
N VAL A 57 15.81 -16.95 -29.29
CA VAL A 57 14.38 -16.73 -28.98
C VAL A 57 13.53 -17.87 -29.53
N LYS A 58 12.70 -18.42 -28.65
CA LYS A 58 11.74 -19.48 -28.90
C LYS A 58 10.32 -18.94 -28.97
N GLN A 59 9.45 -19.70 -29.64
CA GLN A 59 8.02 -19.39 -29.65
C GLN A 59 7.49 -19.25 -28.21
N GLY A 60 6.76 -18.17 -27.94
CA GLY A 60 6.19 -17.86 -26.63
C GLY A 60 7.07 -16.99 -25.74
N ASP A 61 8.36 -16.82 -26.05
CA ASP A 61 9.24 -15.90 -25.33
C ASP A 61 8.76 -14.45 -25.42
N ILE A 62 9.11 -13.67 -24.40
CA ILE A 62 8.67 -12.28 -24.27
C ILE A 62 9.83 -11.32 -24.54
N LEU A 63 9.56 -10.29 -25.32
CA LEU A 63 10.50 -9.23 -25.67
C LEU A 63 9.97 -7.89 -25.19
N LEU A 64 10.83 -7.12 -24.53
CA LEU A 64 10.60 -5.73 -24.17
C LEU A 64 11.26 -4.82 -25.20
N VAL A 65 10.46 -3.96 -25.84
CA VAL A 65 10.92 -3.01 -26.87
C VAL A 65 10.82 -1.58 -26.36
N PRO A 66 11.91 -1.00 -25.83
CA PRO A 66 11.90 0.36 -25.34
C PRO A 66 11.67 1.36 -26.45
N SER A 67 10.83 2.35 -26.18
CA SER A 67 10.51 3.46 -27.08
C SER A 67 9.90 3.07 -28.43
N LEU A 68 9.13 1.99 -28.49
CA LEU A 68 8.40 1.66 -29.72
C LEU A 68 7.21 2.62 -29.95
N CYS A 69 6.31 2.71 -28.98
CA CYS A 69 5.06 3.45 -29.14
C CYS A 69 5.20 4.95 -28.80
N SER A 70 5.99 5.29 -27.77
CA SER A 70 6.38 6.67 -27.43
C SER A 70 7.77 6.68 -26.77
N PRO A 71 8.47 7.82 -26.66
CA PRO A 71 9.79 7.88 -26.04
C PRO A 71 9.84 7.31 -24.61
N ASP A 72 8.76 7.46 -23.84
CA ASP A 72 8.66 7.08 -22.44
C ASP A 72 8.02 5.70 -22.19
N THR A 73 7.54 5.00 -23.23
CA THR A 73 6.96 3.66 -23.07
C THR A 73 7.92 2.54 -23.46
N VAL A 74 7.56 1.33 -23.04
CA VAL A 74 8.17 0.06 -23.43
C VAL A 74 7.03 -0.85 -23.88
N ALA A 75 7.12 -1.34 -25.11
CA ALA A 75 6.16 -2.33 -25.61
C ALA A 75 6.58 -3.72 -25.13
N VAL A 76 5.59 -4.54 -24.78
CA VAL A 76 5.74 -5.96 -24.49
C VAL A 76 5.25 -6.73 -25.70
N VAL A 77 6.09 -7.63 -26.20
CA VAL A 77 5.89 -8.36 -27.44
C VAL A 77 6.14 -9.84 -27.19
N ARG A 78 5.38 -10.73 -27.83
CA ARG A 78 5.56 -12.18 -27.76
C ARG A 78 6.09 -12.72 -29.08
N ALA A 79 7.12 -13.56 -29.04
CA ALA A 79 7.57 -14.30 -30.20
C ALA A 79 6.51 -15.31 -30.65
N THR A 80 6.06 -15.21 -31.91
CA THR A 80 5.00 -16.10 -32.43
C THR A 80 5.54 -17.39 -33.04
N GLN A 81 6.85 -17.46 -33.31
CA GLN A 81 7.57 -18.65 -33.76
C GLN A 81 9.01 -18.62 -33.22
N ASP A 82 9.70 -19.76 -33.26
CA ASP A 82 11.15 -19.82 -33.08
C ASP A 82 11.85 -18.89 -34.07
N PHE A 83 12.70 -17.99 -33.59
CA PHE A 83 13.34 -17.01 -34.49
C PHE A 83 14.32 -17.69 -35.46
N ALA A 84 14.93 -18.80 -35.09
CA ALA A 84 15.79 -19.56 -35.99
C ALA A 84 15.05 -20.02 -37.27
N THR A 85 13.80 -20.46 -37.14
CA THR A 85 12.98 -20.96 -38.26
C THR A 85 12.17 -19.84 -38.92
N GLY A 86 11.59 -18.96 -38.11
CA GLY A 86 10.70 -17.89 -38.57
C GLY A 86 11.41 -16.64 -39.09
N TYR A 87 12.72 -16.50 -38.87
CA TYR A 87 13.52 -15.39 -39.41
C TYR A 87 13.44 -15.32 -40.93
N ARG A 88 13.33 -14.11 -41.45
CA ARG A 88 13.40 -13.81 -42.88
C ARG A 88 14.29 -12.58 -43.10
N PHE A 89 14.86 -12.49 -44.29
CA PHE A 89 15.63 -11.35 -44.71
C PHE A 89 15.00 -10.70 -45.94
N GLU A 90 14.53 -9.46 -45.78
CA GLU A 90 13.93 -8.67 -46.86
C GLU A 90 14.13 -7.18 -46.57
N ILE A 91 14.99 -6.54 -47.37
CA ILE A 91 15.36 -5.13 -47.24
C ILE A 91 14.15 -4.26 -47.55
N ASP A 92 13.85 -3.28 -46.69
CA ASP A 92 12.76 -2.34 -46.95
C ASP A 92 13.05 -1.53 -48.24
N PRO A 93 12.13 -1.50 -49.22
CA PRO A 93 12.39 -0.88 -50.51
C PRO A 93 12.49 0.65 -50.43
N THR A 94 11.95 1.28 -49.39
CA THR A 94 11.92 2.74 -49.23
C THR A 94 13.07 3.23 -48.37
N LEU A 95 13.27 2.63 -47.20
CA LEU A 95 14.30 2.97 -46.21
C LEU A 95 15.66 2.36 -46.56
N LYS A 96 15.69 1.35 -47.45
CA LYS A 96 16.90 0.64 -47.90
C LYS A 96 17.70 0.02 -46.74
N ASP A 97 17.06 -0.30 -45.62
CA ASP A 97 17.63 -1.01 -44.46
C ASP A 97 16.51 -1.85 -43.80
N PHE A 98 16.75 -2.32 -42.58
CA PHE A 98 15.81 -3.07 -41.76
C PHE A 98 15.44 -4.43 -42.32
N GLY A 99 16.41 -5.05 -43.02
CA GLY A 99 16.24 -6.34 -43.68
C GLY A 99 15.97 -7.52 -42.75
N HIS A 100 16.35 -7.45 -41.47
CA HIS A 100 16.14 -8.56 -40.55
C HIS A 100 14.72 -8.54 -39.99
N ILE A 101 13.96 -9.61 -40.23
CA ILE A 101 12.55 -9.73 -39.84
C ILE A 101 12.38 -10.93 -38.91
N PHE A 102 11.77 -10.71 -37.75
CA PHE A 102 11.47 -11.72 -36.76
C PHE A 102 9.97 -11.75 -36.43
N PRO A 103 9.33 -12.93 -36.33
CA PRO A 103 7.88 -13.04 -36.14
C PRO A 103 7.47 -12.80 -34.69
N ALA A 104 6.62 -11.80 -34.44
CA ALA A 104 6.22 -11.43 -33.09
C ALA A 104 4.88 -10.68 -33.04
N GLU A 105 4.17 -10.72 -31.92
CA GLU A 105 2.90 -10.03 -31.74
C GLU A 105 2.93 -9.09 -30.54
N TYR A 106 2.28 -7.94 -30.67
CA TYR A 106 2.12 -6.99 -29.57
C TYR A 106 1.22 -7.57 -28.47
N VAL A 107 1.62 -7.42 -27.22
CA VAL A 107 0.87 -7.85 -26.04
C VAL A 107 0.29 -6.65 -25.28
N THR A 108 1.16 -5.75 -24.82
CA THR A 108 0.78 -4.55 -24.07
C THR A 108 1.92 -3.52 -24.10
N GLU A 109 1.77 -2.40 -23.40
CA GLU A 109 2.83 -1.42 -23.16
C GLU A 109 2.72 -0.81 -21.78
N PHE A 110 3.84 -0.29 -21.28
CA PHE A 110 3.89 0.41 -20.00
C PHE A 110 4.84 1.60 -20.06
N ARG A 111 4.61 2.61 -19.21
CA ARG A 111 5.57 3.70 -19.03
C ARG A 111 6.79 3.23 -18.25
N ARG A 112 7.99 3.63 -18.67
CA ARG A 112 9.26 3.31 -17.98
C ARG A 112 9.25 3.70 -16.50
N HIS A 113 8.49 4.73 -16.14
CA HIS A 113 8.43 5.24 -14.77
C HIS A 113 7.34 4.61 -13.90
N ASN A 114 6.50 3.74 -14.45
CA ASN A 114 5.45 3.05 -13.70
C ASN A 114 6.02 2.33 -12.44
N SER A 115 5.19 2.23 -11.40
CA SER A 115 5.57 1.71 -10.08
C SER A 115 6.02 0.24 -10.13
N LEU A 116 5.39 -0.58 -10.97
CA LEU A 116 5.69 -2.01 -11.13
C LEU A 116 7.06 -2.26 -11.76
N VAL A 117 7.58 -1.32 -12.57
CA VAL A 117 8.85 -1.53 -13.31
C VAL A 117 10.04 -1.66 -12.34
N GLY A 118 10.00 -1.00 -11.17
CA GLY A 118 10.99 -1.20 -10.11
C GLY A 118 12.46 -1.24 -10.59
N LYS A 119 13.14 -2.37 -10.36
CA LYS A 119 14.55 -2.61 -10.72
C LYS A 119 14.79 -2.82 -12.22
N LEU A 120 13.77 -3.22 -12.99
CA LEU A 120 13.87 -3.43 -14.44
C LEU A 120 14.25 -2.12 -15.18
N LYS A 121 13.95 -0.95 -14.58
CA LYS A 121 14.27 0.38 -15.14
C LYS A 121 15.75 0.52 -15.53
N ALA A 122 16.67 -0.02 -14.72
CA ALA A 122 18.10 0.05 -15.00
C ALA A 122 18.45 -0.76 -16.26
N SER A 123 17.91 -1.98 -16.36
CA SER A 123 18.15 -2.86 -17.51
C SER A 123 17.56 -2.31 -18.81
N LEU A 124 16.43 -1.60 -18.77
CA LEU A 124 15.83 -0.95 -19.95
C LEU A 124 16.71 0.17 -20.55
N ARG A 125 17.71 0.68 -19.82
CA ARG A 125 18.67 1.67 -20.33
C ARG A 125 19.82 1.05 -21.11
N THR A 126 20.01 -0.27 -21.00
CA THR A 126 21.10 -1.04 -21.63
C THR A 126 21.28 -0.69 -23.11
N PRO A 127 22.48 -0.28 -23.55
CA PRO A 127 22.72 0.14 -24.94
C PRO A 127 22.75 -1.01 -25.95
N MET A 128 22.79 -2.26 -25.49
CA MET A 128 22.82 -3.44 -26.33
C MET A 128 21.55 -3.57 -27.18
N ARG A 129 21.69 -4.17 -28.38
CA ARG A 129 20.55 -4.43 -29.28
C ARG A 129 19.61 -5.50 -28.73
N PHE A 130 20.20 -6.48 -28.05
CA PHE A 130 19.51 -7.65 -27.53
C PHE A 130 20.20 -8.14 -26.27
N TRP A 131 19.46 -8.40 -25.19
CA TRP A 131 20.01 -8.85 -23.91
C TRP A 131 18.99 -9.66 -23.11
N GLY A 132 19.45 -10.48 -22.17
CA GLY A 132 18.58 -11.30 -21.31
C GLY A 132 17.95 -10.49 -20.18
N LEU A 133 16.72 -10.87 -19.82
CA LEU A 133 15.92 -10.26 -18.76
C LEU A 133 15.29 -11.31 -17.81
N ASP A 134 15.78 -12.54 -17.83
CA ASP A 134 15.20 -13.65 -17.04
C ASP A 134 15.18 -13.34 -15.53
N ASP A 135 16.16 -12.58 -15.01
CA ASP A 135 16.19 -12.11 -13.60
C ASP A 135 15.00 -11.20 -13.23
N PHE A 136 14.25 -10.72 -14.22
CA PHE A 136 13.07 -9.86 -14.06
C PHE A 136 11.76 -10.56 -14.46
N ALA A 137 11.76 -11.88 -14.64
CA ALA A 137 10.60 -12.65 -15.08
C ALA A 137 9.33 -12.31 -14.29
N GLU A 138 9.41 -12.33 -12.95
CA GLU A 138 8.27 -12.01 -12.08
C GLU A 138 7.69 -10.61 -12.34
N ILE A 139 8.56 -9.60 -12.47
CA ILE A 139 8.15 -8.22 -12.76
C ILE A 139 7.48 -8.14 -14.14
N ILE A 140 8.02 -8.83 -15.14
CA ILE A 140 7.49 -8.80 -16.50
C ILE A 140 6.12 -9.47 -16.57
N GLU A 141 5.94 -10.60 -15.88
CA GLU A 141 4.63 -11.26 -15.79
C GLU A 141 3.59 -10.40 -15.08
N GLN A 142 3.97 -9.71 -13.99
CA GLN A 142 3.09 -8.73 -13.35
C GLN A 142 2.68 -7.60 -14.29
N LEU A 143 3.60 -7.09 -15.11
CA LEU A 143 3.31 -6.06 -16.11
C LEU A 143 2.39 -6.58 -17.23
N ILE A 144 2.49 -7.86 -17.63
CA ILE A 144 1.60 -8.47 -18.61
C ILE A 144 0.18 -8.64 -18.04
N ALA A 145 0.07 -9.05 -16.77
CA ALA A 145 -1.22 -9.29 -16.11
C ALA A 145 -1.96 -8.01 -15.70
N ALA A 146 -1.24 -6.89 -15.54
CA ALA A 146 -1.82 -5.63 -15.08
C ALA A 146 -2.74 -4.97 -16.14
N PRO A 147 -3.82 -4.27 -15.73
CA PRO A 147 -4.65 -3.50 -16.65
C PRO A 147 -3.85 -2.41 -17.37
N ARG A 148 -4.02 -2.30 -18.70
CA ARG A 148 -3.27 -1.32 -19.51
C ARG A 148 -3.39 0.13 -19.01
N ALA A 149 -4.55 0.51 -18.46
CA ALA A 149 -4.78 1.85 -17.93
C ALA A 149 -3.82 2.19 -16.77
N SER A 150 -3.57 1.24 -15.85
CA SER A 150 -2.66 1.47 -14.71
C SER A 150 -1.20 1.50 -15.15
N LEU A 151 -0.84 0.76 -16.20
CA LEU A 151 0.52 0.73 -16.76
C LEU A 151 0.95 2.06 -17.42
N LEU A 152 -0.03 2.86 -17.84
CA LEU A 152 0.18 4.14 -18.52
C LEU A 152 -0.02 5.36 -17.61
N GLU A 153 -0.44 5.15 -16.37
CA GLU A 153 -0.60 6.19 -15.37
C GLU A 153 0.75 6.80 -14.97
N VAL A 154 0.75 8.12 -14.70
CA VAL A 154 1.90 8.86 -14.18
C VAL A 154 1.64 9.11 -12.70
N LYS A 155 2.46 8.49 -11.84
CA LYS A 155 2.46 8.76 -10.40
C LYS A 155 3.75 9.47 -10.00
N ASP A 156 3.63 10.47 -9.13
CA ASP A 156 4.77 11.17 -8.55
C ASP A 156 5.54 10.26 -7.57
N TYR A 157 6.82 10.56 -7.33
CA TYR A 157 7.70 9.80 -6.45
C TYR A 157 7.23 9.82 -5.00
N ILE A 158 6.69 10.96 -4.52
CA ILE A 158 6.19 11.09 -3.15
C ILE A 158 4.96 10.20 -2.95
N ASN A 159 3.95 10.34 -3.81
CA ASN A 159 2.75 9.49 -3.75
C ASN A 159 3.09 7.99 -3.81
N ARG A 160 4.09 7.62 -4.62
CA ARG A 160 4.55 6.22 -4.70
C ARG A 160 5.22 5.75 -3.41
N TYR A 161 5.97 6.62 -2.73
CA TYR A 161 6.57 6.29 -1.43
C TYR A 161 5.47 6.08 -0.39
N GLU A 162 4.52 7.02 -0.30
CA GLU A 162 3.39 6.98 0.64
C GLU A 162 2.54 5.72 0.41
N GLU A 163 2.21 5.37 -0.84
CA GLU A 163 1.46 4.14 -1.16
C GLU A 163 2.19 2.86 -0.71
N VAL A 164 3.52 2.81 -0.87
CA VAL A 164 4.30 1.65 -0.42
C VAL A 164 4.33 1.58 1.10
N GLU A 165 4.57 2.71 1.76
CA GLU A 165 4.58 2.81 3.22
C GLU A 165 3.23 2.40 3.83
N GLU A 166 2.13 2.97 3.35
CA GLU A 166 0.76 2.62 3.77
C GLU A 166 0.48 1.13 3.54
N SER A 167 0.82 0.59 2.36
CA SER A 167 0.57 -0.83 2.06
C SER A 167 1.27 -1.78 3.03
N VAL A 168 2.46 -1.41 3.51
CA VAL A 168 3.21 -2.21 4.49
C VAL A 168 2.53 -2.09 5.86
N PHE A 169 2.22 -0.88 6.31
CA PHE A 169 1.54 -0.70 7.59
C PHE A 169 0.19 -1.41 7.64
N ASP A 170 -0.63 -1.28 6.59
CA ASP A 170 -1.94 -1.92 6.48
C ASP A 170 -1.84 -3.44 6.51
N ALA A 171 -0.83 -4.02 5.82
CA ALA A 171 -0.62 -5.46 5.80
C ALA A 171 -0.35 -6.04 7.20
N PHE A 172 0.26 -5.26 8.10
CA PHE A 172 0.59 -5.71 9.45
C PHE A 172 -0.33 -5.15 10.54
N ALA A 173 -1.13 -4.12 10.25
CA ALA A 173 -1.91 -3.37 11.24
C ALA A 173 -2.79 -4.30 12.09
N GLU A 174 -3.60 -5.15 11.45
CA GLU A 174 -4.53 -6.02 12.18
C GLU A 174 -3.81 -7.08 13.03
N THR A 175 -2.72 -7.63 12.50
CA THR A 175 -1.89 -8.61 13.23
C THR A 175 -1.23 -7.96 14.44
N PHE A 176 -0.69 -6.77 14.27
CA PHE A 176 -0.05 -6.02 15.35
C PHE A 176 -1.05 -5.61 16.42
N LYS A 177 -2.21 -5.05 16.03
CA LYS A 177 -3.31 -4.70 16.95
C LYS A 177 -3.70 -5.89 17.81
N ARG A 178 -3.90 -7.07 17.20
CA ARG A 178 -4.26 -8.30 17.91
C ARG A 178 -3.18 -8.71 18.90
N ILE A 179 -1.93 -8.83 18.46
CA ILE A 179 -0.81 -9.24 19.32
C ILE A 179 -0.63 -8.28 20.50
N LEU A 180 -0.71 -6.97 20.24
CA LEU A 180 -0.60 -5.94 21.27
C LEU A 180 -1.70 -6.09 22.32
N TYR A 181 -2.96 -6.13 21.86
CA TYR A 181 -4.11 -6.24 22.74
C TYR A 181 -4.09 -7.54 23.55
N ASP A 182 -3.87 -8.70 22.92
CA ASP A 182 -3.83 -9.99 23.60
C ASP A 182 -2.72 -10.05 24.66
N LYS A 183 -1.54 -9.50 24.36
CA LYS A 183 -0.44 -9.40 25.33
C LYS A 183 -0.83 -8.51 26.51
N MET A 184 -1.34 -7.31 26.27
CA MET A 184 -1.73 -6.41 27.35
C MET A 184 -2.83 -7.02 28.21
N TYR A 185 -3.87 -7.60 27.58
CA TYR A 185 -4.97 -8.25 28.26
C TYR A 185 -4.53 -9.43 29.13
N SER A 186 -3.53 -10.21 28.70
CA SER A 186 -2.98 -11.30 29.51
C SER A 186 -2.09 -10.86 30.68
N GLN A 187 -1.57 -9.63 30.67
CA GLN A 187 -0.56 -9.16 31.62
C GLN A 187 -1.12 -8.29 32.74
N PHE A 188 -2.27 -7.64 32.52
CA PHE A 188 -2.86 -6.70 33.48
C PHE A 188 -4.17 -7.26 34.04
N SER A 189 -4.33 -7.15 35.35
CA SER A 189 -5.58 -7.42 36.05
C SER A 189 -6.61 -6.28 35.90
N GLU A 190 -7.85 -6.53 36.33
CA GLU A 190 -8.97 -5.57 36.25
C GLU A 190 -8.62 -4.18 36.79
N SER A 191 -7.99 -4.10 37.96
CA SER A 191 -7.63 -2.81 38.58
C SER A 191 -6.37 -2.17 37.99
N GLU A 192 -5.55 -2.94 37.29
CA GLU A 192 -4.34 -2.45 36.63
C GLU A 192 -4.64 -1.74 35.31
N TRP A 193 -5.75 -2.10 34.66
CA TRP A 193 -6.20 -1.43 33.43
C TRP A 193 -6.38 0.07 33.58
N GLU A 194 -6.77 0.56 34.75
CA GLU A 194 -6.84 1.99 35.01
C GLU A 194 -5.47 2.67 34.89
N PHE A 195 -4.42 2.06 35.42
CA PHE A 195 -3.06 2.59 35.30
C PHE A 195 -2.56 2.57 33.86
N VAL A 196 -2.85 1.49 33.14
CA VAL A 196 -2.50 1.33 31.72
C VAL A 196 -3.16 2.42 30.88
N LEU A 197 -4.46 2.63 31.08
CA LEU A 197 -5.23 3.64 30.35
C LEU A 197 -4.76 5.06 30.69
N VAL A 198 -4.54 5.38 31.97
CA VAL A 198 -4.01 6.71 32.34
C VAL A 198 -2.64 6.94 31.71
N HIS A 199 -1.73 5.96 31.78
CA HIS A 199 -0.42 6.09 31.16
C HIS A 199 -0.54 6.28 29.63
N GLY A 200 -1.35 5.45 28.96
CA GLY A 200 -1.56 5.53 27.52
C GLY A 200 -2.19 6.85 27.06
N LEU A 201 -3.24 7.30 27.75
CA LEU A 201 -3.92 8.55 27.45
C LEU A 201 -3.04 9.78 27.68
N ARG A 202 -2.17 9.79 28.71
CA ARG A 202 -1.17 10.86 28.90
C ARG A 202 -0.18 10.94 27.74
N ARG A 203 0.23 9.79 27.20
CA ARG A 203 1.09 9.76 26.00
C ARG A 203 0.37 10.26 24.77
N LEU A 204 -0.90 9.88 24.62
CA LEU A 204 -1.72 10.31 23.49
C LEU A 204 -2.03 11.82 23.55
N TYR A 205 -2.24 12.37 24.75
CA TYR A 205 -2.62 13.76 24.98
C TYR A 205 -1.74 14.40 26.06
N PRO A 206 -0.49 14.77 25.73
CA PRO A 206 0.48 15.25 26.73
C PRO A 206 0.09 16.59 27.39
N HIS A 207 -0.82 17.35 26.78
CA HIS A 207 -1.31 18.62 27.30
C HIS A 207 -2.59 18.49 28.15
N TYR A 208 -3.18 17.29 28.25
CA TYR A 208 -4.37 17.05 29.07
C TYR A 208 -3.94 16.52 30.45
N LYS A 209 -4.68 16.88 31.50
CA LYS A 209 -4.46 16.28 32.82
C LYS A 209 -5.31 15.02 32.92
N VAL A 210 -4.67 13.86 32.77
CA VAL A 210 -5.33 12.55 32.94
C VAL A 210 -4.97 12.01 34.31
N GLU A 211 -5.96 11.66 35.13
CA GLU A 211 -5.74 11.26 36.53
C GLU A 211 -6.63 10.07 36.90
N ARG A 212 -6.12 9.17 37.74
CA ARG A 212 -6.97 8.18 38.43
C ARG A 212 -7.62 8.85 39.63
N VAL A 213 -8.92 8.64 39.79
CA VAL A 213 -9.74 9.20 40.88
C VAL A 213 -10.56 8.14 41.62
N GLY A 214 -10.43 6.87 41.25
CA GLY A 214 -11.05 5.75 41.97
C GLY A 214 -10.67 5.70 43.46
N GLY A 215 -11.53 5.12 44.31
CA GLY A 215 -11.32 5.02 45.75
C GLY A 215 -12.50 5.50 46.61
N LYS A 216 -12.23 6.18 47.73
CA LYS A 216 -13.30 6.53 48.70
C LYS A 216 -14.30 7.54 48.16
N ILE A 217 -13.83 8.52 47.39
CA ILE A 217 -14.63 9.62 46.80
C ILE A 217 -15.36 9.14 45.52
N GLU A 218 -14.93 8.03 44.92
CA GLU A 218 -15.61 7.39 43.77
C GLU A 218 -17.07 7.07 44.06
N LYS A 219 -17.45 6.86 45.31
CA LYS A 219 -18.87 6.66 45.66
C LYS A 219 -19.75 7.85 45.29
N GLU A 220 -19.17 9.05 45.27
CA GLU A 220 -19.82 10.33 45.02
C GLU A 220 -19.86 10.67 43.53
N HIS A 221 -18.74 10.51 42.80
CA HIS A 221 -18.65 10.87 41.37
C HIS A 221 -18.70 9.69 40.39
N GLY A 222 -18.36 8.48 40.86
CA GLY A 222 -18.54 7.22 40.11
C GLY A 222 -17.65 7.03 38.89
N ALA A 223 -16.42 7.54 38.91
CA ALA A 223 -15.47 7.34 37.80
C ALA A 223 -14.13 6.84 38.34
N ASP A 224 -13.42 6.04 37.55
CA ASP A 224 -12.09 5.54 37.88
C ASP A 224 -11.01 6.50 37.39
N ILE A 225 -11.25 7.13 36.24
CA ILE A 225 -10.34 8.03 35.54
C ILE A 225 -11.07 9.32 35.17
N ILE A 226 -10.35 10.44 35.23
CA ILE A 226 -10.77 11.69 34.60
C ILE A 226 -9.74 12.19 33.61
N ILE A 227 -10.23 12.82 32.54
CA ILE A 227 -9.43 13.63 31.62
C ILE A 227 -9.90 15.07 31.78
N LYS A 228 -8.98 15.97 32.16
CA LYS A 228 -9.21 17.41 32.18
C LYS A 228 -8.54 18.03 30.96
N ILE A 229 -9.36 18.55 30.07
CA ILE A 229 -8.95 19.24 28.86
C ILE A 229 -8.94 20.74 29.17
N PRO A 230 -7.79 21.43 29.11
CA PRO A 230 -7.74 22.87 29.35
C PRO A 230 -8.70 23.61 28.43
N SER A 231 -9.48 24.55 28.99
CA SER A 231 -10.34 25.42 28.19
C SER A 231 -9.49 26.30 27.26
N PRO A 232 -9.75 26.34 25.94
CA PRO A 232 -9.06 27.26 25.04
C PRO A 232 -9.62 28.69 25.12
N LEU A 233 -10.72 28.90 25.86
CA LEU A 233 -11.48 30.15 25.91
C LEU A 233 -11.12 31.03 27.11
N THR A 234 -10.38 30.49 28.07
CA THR A 234 -10.07 31.19 29.32
C THR A 234 -8.59 31.03 29.68
N TYR A 235 -8.03 32.04 30.34
CA TYR A 235 -6.64 32.03 30.84
C TYR A 235 -6.54 31.50 32.28
N ASP A 236 -7.66 31.06 32.86
CA ASP A 236 -7.75 30.48 34.20
C ASP A 236 -7.64 28.95 34.17
N GLU A 237 -7.50 28.32 35.34
CA GLU A 237 -7.44 26.85 35.48
C GLU A 237 -8.82 26.18 35.27
N SER A 238 -9.51 26.51 34.17
CA SER A 238 -10.79 25.93 33.79
C SER A 238 -10.62 24.73 32.86
N TYR A 239 -11.43 23.69 33.05
CA TYR A 239 -11.31 22.43 32.31
C TYR A 239 -12.66 21.89 31.82
N TYR A 240 -12.63 21.31 30.63
CA TYR A 240 -13.64 20.34 30.22
C TYR A 240 -13.27 18.97 30.76
N ILE A 241 -14.24 18.28 31.36
CA ILE A 241 -14.02 17.01 32.06
C ILE A 241 -14.63 15.87 31.23
N ILE A 242 -13.85 14.80 31.04
CA ILE A 242 -14.37 13.50 30.63
C ILE A 242 -14.21 12.55 31.82
N ALA A 243 -15.33 12.02 32.30
CA ALA A 243 -15.35 11.02 33.37
C ALA A 243 -15.40 9.61 32.78
N ILE A 244 -14.54 8.70 33.24
CA ILE A 244 -14.40 7.37 32.65
C ILE A 244 -14.49 6.30 33.74
N GLN A 245 -15.40 5.35 33.57
CA GLN A 245 -15.45 4.10 34.35
C GLN A 245 -14.86 2.96 33.51
N VAL A 246 -13.98 2.16 34.12
CA VAL A 246 -13.32 1.01 33.50
C VAL A 246 -13.87 -0.27 34.13
N LYS A 247 -14.22 -1.27 33.31
CA LYS A 247 -14.62 -2.60 33.79
C LYS A 247 -14.05 -3.71 32.93
N ASP A 248 -13.58 -4.77 33.58
CA ASP A 248 -13.08 -5.97 32.92
C ASP A 248 -14.12 -7.08 32.88
N TYR A 249 -15.07 -6.90 31.97
CA TYR A 249 -16.09 -7.90 31.67
C TYR A 249 -15.82 -8.60 30.34
N ASN A 250 -16.19 -9.88 30.29
CA ASN A 250 -16.01 -10.73 29.11
C ASN A 250 -17.33 -11.19 28.48
N ASN A 251 -18.48 -10.89 29.10
CA ASN A 251 -19.79 -11.43 28.73
C ASN A 251 -20.87 -10.33 28.72
N VAL A 252 -22.13 -10.70 29.01
CA VAL A 252 -23.25 -9.75 29.14
C VAL A 252 -23.02 -8.85 30.35
N VAL A 253 -23.16 -7.54 30.13
CA VAL A 253 -22.87 -6.51 31.13
C VAL A 253 -24.18 -5.96 31.71
N GLY A 254 -24.28 -5.91 33.04
CA GLY A 254 -25.37 -5.22 33.73
C GLY A 254 -25.19 -3.70 33.68
N TYR A 255 -26.25 -2.93 33.93
CA TYR A 255 -26.23 -1.46 33.78
C TYR A 255 -25.42 -0.69 34.84
N GLY A 256 -24.94 -1.37 35.89
CA GLY A 256 -24.23 -0.78 37.02
C GLY A 256 -23.09 0.20 36.65
N PRO A 257 -22.20 -0.10 35.67
CA PRO A 257 -21.14 0.84 35.28
C PRO A 257 -21.67 2.17 34.70
N ILE A 258 -22.78 2.11 33.97
CA ILE A 258 -23.43 3.31 33.40
C ILE A 258 -24.04 4.14 34.54
N ASP A 259 -24.75 3.49 35.45
CA ASP A 259 -25.35 4.15 36.61
C ASP A 259 -24.29 4.77 37.52
N GLN A 260 -23.14 4.09 37.66
CA GLN A 260 -22.01 4.57 38.43
C GLN A 260 -21.45 5.87 37.84
N VAL A 261 -21.04 5.88 36.57
CA VAL A 261 -20.46 7.08 35.94
C VAL A 261 -21.47 8.21 35.75
N SER A 262 -22.77 7.89 35.74
CA SER A 262 -23.83 8.91 35.67
C SER A 262 -23.90 9.79 36.93
N LYS A 263 -23.32 9.38 38.06
CA LYS A 263 -23.23 10.25 39.26
C LYS A 263 -22.43 11.52 39.01
N ALA A 264 -21.53 11.50 38.02
CA ALA A 264 -20.76 12.66 37.59
C ALA A 264 -21.65 13.86 37.20
N ASP A 265 -22.87 13.63 36.72
CA ASP A 265 -23.82 14.70 36.34
C ASP A 265 -24.18 15.61 37.52
N SER A 266 -24.20 15.05 38.73
CA SER A 266 -24.57 15.75 39.96
C SER A 266 -23.37 16.08 40.85
N PHE A 267 -22.14 15.93 40.35
CA PHE A 267 -20.94 16.19 41.13
C PHE A 267 -20.46 17.63 40.93
N ASP A 268 -20.61 18.46 41.96
CA ASP A 268 -20.41 19.92 41.90
C ASP A 268 -18.97 20.31 41.50
N GLU A 269 -17.95 19.55 41.89
CA GLU A 269 -16.57 19.88 41.55
C GLU A 269 -16.29 19.78 40.03
N TRP A 270 -17.09 19.00 39.30
CA TRP A 270 -16.97 18.82 37.86
C TRP A 270 -18.01 19.62 37.06
N ASN A 271 -18.92 20.31 37.75
CA ASN A 271 -20.00 21.10 37.17
C ASN A 271 -20.11 22.45 37.89
N ASN A 272 -19.11 23.31 37.71
CA ASN A 272 -19.07 24.64 38.32
C ASN A 272 -18.50 25.69 37.34
N GLY A 273 -18.25 26.91 37.83
CA GLY A 273 -17.74 28.00 36.99
C GLY A 273 -16.36 27.75 36.38
N GLN A 274 -15.58 26.79 36.90
CA GLN A 274 -14.25 26.43 36.40
C GLN A 274 -14.25 25.11 35.63
N ASN A 275 -15.05 24.13 36.03
CA ASN A 275 -15.09 22.81 35.41
C ASN A 275 -16.45 22.51 34.79
N MET A 276 -16.43 21.94 33.59
CA MET A 276 -17.65 21.51 32.90
C MET A 276 -17.51 20.06 32.44
N LEU A 277 -18.38 19.19 32.96
CA LEU A 277 -18.51 17.82 32.47
C LEU A 277 -18.99 17.83 31.02
N LEU A 278 -18.16 17.29 30.12
CA LEU A 278 -18.41 17.21 28.70
C LEU A 278 -18.95 15.84 28.29
N GLU A 279 -18.26 14.79 28.71
CA GLU A 279 -18.60 13.41 28.35
C GLU A 279 -18.41 12.44 29.53
N LYS A 280 -19.16 11.34 29.49
CA LYS A 280 -19.03 10.20 30.41
C LYS A 280 -18.82 8.94 29.61
N TRP A 281 -17.76 8.19 29.90
CA TRP A 281 -17.41 6.99 29.16
C TRP A 281 -17.44 5.76 30.05
N VAL A 282 -17.84 4.62 29.49
CA VAL A 282 -17.58 3.30 30.05
C VAL A 282 -16.65 2.56 29.12
N VAL A 283 -15.49 2.16 29.62
CA VAL A 283 -14.50 1.35 28.91
C VAL A 283 -14.65 -0.09 29.37
N LEU A 284 -14.99 -0.98 28.43
CA LEU A 284 -15.12 -2.41 28.67
C LEU A 284 -13.95 -3.12 28.00
N THR A 285 -13.05 -3.68 28.79
CA THR A 285 -11.77 -4.19 28.28
C THR A 285 -11.93 -5.44 27.44
N GLY A 286 -12.84 -6.37 27.78
CA GLY A 286 -13.01 -7.66 27.07
C GLY A 286 -14.36 -7.86 26.34
N CYS A 287 -15.35 -6.97 26.51
CA CYS A 287 -16.70 -7.19 25.98
C CYS A 287 -16.84 -6.85 24.50
N LYS A 288 -17.68 -7.65 23.82
CA LYS A 288 -18.12 -7.41 22.44
C LYS A 288 -19.49 -6.73 22.39
N LYS A 289 -19.62 -5.75 21.51
CA LYS A 289 -20.86 -4.97 21.27
C LYS A 289 -22.08 -5.84 20.93
N GLN A 290 -21.88 -6.87 20.09
CA GLN A 290 -22.95 -7.71 19.54
C GLN A 290 -23.80 -8.42 20.60
N LEU A 291 -23.25 -8.66 21.80
CA LEU A 291 -23.92 -9.36 22.89
C LEU A 291 -24.68 -8.40 23.84
N ASN A 292 -24.57 -7.09 23.66
CA ASN A 292 -24.92 -6.08 24.66
C ASN A 292 -25.77 -4.91 24.10
N SER A 293 -26.67 -5.17 23.15
CA SER A 293 -27.48 -4.14 22.49
C SER A 293 -28.39 -3.34 23.45
N ASN A 294 -28.92 -3.98 24.50
CA ASN A 294 -29.72 -3.29 25.53
C ASN A 294 -28.86 -2.35 26.40
N PHE A 295 -27.61 -2.75 26.68
CA PHE A 295 -26.65 -1.91 27.40
C PHE A 295 -26.29 -0.66 26.60
N GLU A 296 -26.11 -0.79 25.28
CA GLU A 296 -25.88 0.36 24.39
C GLU A 296 -27.05 1.34 24.38
N ARG A 297 -28.29 0.86 24.26
CA ARG A 297 -29.48 1.72 24.32
C ARG A 297 -29.59 2.44 25.66
N TYR A 298 -29.30 1.75 26.76
CA TYR A 298 -29.34 2.35 28.09
C TYR A 298 -28.25 3.42 28.25
N ALA A 299 -27.02 3.16 27.81
CA ALA A 299 -25.93 4.13 27.83
C ALA A 299 -26.30 5.40 27.05
N ALA A 300 -26.86 5.24 25.84
CA ALA A 300 -27.34 6.36 25.03
C ALA A 300 -28.40 7.20 25.77
N SER A 301 -29.35 6.56 26.47
CA SER A 301 -30.37 7.25 27.27
C SER A 301 -29.80 8.06 28.44
N LYS A 302 -28.57 7.74 28.88
CA LYS A 302 -27.84 8.42 29.96
C LYS A 302 -26.74 9.35 29.45
N ASN A 303 -26.65 9.55 28.13
CA ASN A 303 -25.56 10.27 27.48
C ASN A 303 -24.16 9.74 27.89
N VAL A 304 -24.02 8.42 27.91
CA VAL A 304 -22.78 7.72 28.23
C VAL A 304 -22.26 7.04 26.96
N LYS A 305 -21.01 7.32 26.61
CA LYS A 305 -20.30 6.68 25.49
C LYS A 305 -19.71 5.34 25.96
N ILE A 306 -19.74 4.34 25.10
CA ILE A 306 -19.11 3.04 25.39
C ILE A 306 -17.89 2.88 24.50
N ILE A 307 -16.78 2.46 25.10
CA ILE A 307 -15.57 1.98 24.42
C ILE A 307 -15.54 0.47 24.62
N TRP A 308 -15.83 -0.29 23.56
CA TRP A 308 -15.83 -1.75 23.59
C TRP A 308 -14.41 -2.31 23.49
N GLY A 309 -14.24 -3.63 23.67
CA GLY A 309 -12.91 -4.26 23.58
C GLY A 309 -12.23 -4.03 22.22
N ASP A 310 -13.01 -4.04 21.13
CA ASP A 310 -12.50 -3.73 19.79
C ASP A 310 -12.09 -2.24 19.66
N ASP A 311 -12.86 -1.30 20.24
CA ASP A 311 -12.49 0.12 20.26
C ASP A 311 -11.25 0.37 21.13
N LEU A 312 -11.11 -0.37 22.24
CA LEU A 312 -9.95 -0.32 23.10
C LEU A 312 -8.70 -0.86 22.38
N LYS A 313 -8.83 -1.95 21.62
CA LYS A 313 -7.77 -2.49 20.77
C LYS A 313 -7.27 -1.44 19.77
N GLU A 314 -8.17 -0.71 19.13
CA GLU A 314 -7.83 0.43 18.27
C GLU A 314 -7.13 1.56 19.04
N LEU A 315 -7.66 1.94 20.21
CA LEU A 315 -7.07 2.99 21.04
C LEU A 315 -5.64 2.64 21.47
N LEU A 316 -5.40 1.41 21.93
CA LEU A 316 -4.08 0.93 22.32
C LEU A 316 -3.08 0.94 21.16
N TYR A 317 -3.54 0.60 19.95
CA TYR A 317 -2.73 0.72 18.74
C TYR A 317 -2.33 2.16 18.46
N VAL A 318 -3.27 3.10 18.50
CA VAL A 318 -2.98 4.53 18.30
C VAL A 318 -1.98 5.04 19.36
N ILE A 319 -2.15 4.64 20.62
CA ILE A 319 -1.21 4.96 21.70
C ILE A 319 0.20 4.42 21.40
N ALA A 320 0.29 3.16 20.93
CA ALA A 320 1.56 2.53 20.60
C ALA A 320 2.25 3.18 19.38
N MET A 321 1.50 3.55 18.34
CA MET A 321 2.06 4.18 17.15
C MET A 321 2.56 5.61 17.42
N LYS A 322 1.84 6.38 18.24
CA LYS A 322 2.29 7.73 18.64
C LYS A 322 3.53 7.70 19.54
N SER A 323 3.81 6.55 20.14
CA SER A 323 4.98 6.33 21.00
C SER A 323 6.30 6.17 20.24
N THR A 324 6.25 6.07 18.91
CA THR A 324 7.41 5.77 18.05
C THR A 324 7.92 6.97 17.26
N VAL A 325 7.36 8.17 17.49
CA VAL A 325 7.75 9.43 16.84
C VAL A 325 8.30 10.41 17.86
#